data_AF-A0A925RDS2-F1
#
_entry.id   AF-A0A925RDS2-F1
#
_cell.length_a   1.000
_cell.length_b   1.000
_cell.length_c   1.000
_cell.angle_alpha   90.00
_cell.angle_beta   90.00
_cell.angle_gamma   90.00
#
_symmetry.space_group_name_H-M   'P 1'
#
loop_
_entity.id
_entity.type
_entity.pdbx_description
1 polymer ?
#
loop_
_entity_poly.entity_id
_entity_poly.type
_entity_poly.pdbx_seq_one_letter_code
_entity_poly.pdbx_strand_id
1 'polypeptide(L)'
;MGFARCEINVTTPGKIAFRLNSIAGLEVRIDGIPVELAAEFSSTLDAGLHMITVTIDSAKRTDPLQLELLDLAAGGNAELVNR
;
A
#
# COMPACT_ATOMS: atom_id res chain seq x y z
N MET A 1 18.40 6.30 -1.68
CA MET A 1 17.09 5.70 -1.96
C MET A 1 16.88 4.53 -1.03
N GLY A 2 15.74 4.51 -0.34
CA GLY A 2 15.35 3.43 0.57
C GLY A 2 14.14 2.68 0.05
N PHE A 3 13.89 1.49 0.60
CA PHE A 3 12.74 0.67 0.27
C PHE A 3 12.10 0.12 1.54
N ALA A 4 10.78 0.16 1.60
CA ALA A 4 9.98 -0.60 2.56
C ALA A 4 9.09 -1.57 1.78
N ARG A 5 8.90 -2.77 2.33
CA ARG A 5 8.04 -3.80 1.76
C ARG A 5 7.17 -4.41 2.84
N CYS A 6 5.93 -4.67 2.51
CA CYS A 6 5.03 -5.51 3.29
C CYS A 6 4.19 -6.37 2.36
N GLU A 7 3.60 -7.41 2.92
CA GLU A 7 2.65 -8.27 2.23
C GLU A 7 1.28 -8.11 2.87
N ILE A 8 0.25 -8.16 2.03
CA ILE A 8 -1.13 -8.36 2.47
C ILE A 8 -1.65 -9.67 1.90
N ASN A 9 -2.53 -10.32 2.65
CA ASN A 9 -3.33 -11.44 2.17
C ASN A 9 -4.75 -10.94 1.92
N VAL A 10 -5.18 -10.91 0.67
CA VAL A 10 -6.54 -10.57 0.27
C VAL A 10 -7.40 -11.82 0.42
N THR A 11 -8.27 -11.82 1.42
CA THR A 11 -9.17 -12.94 1.74
C THR A 11 -10.49 -12.85 0.98
N THR A 12 -10.89 -11.64 0.59
CA THR A 12 -12.04 -11.40 -0.30
C THR A 12 -11.61 -10.46 -1.43
N PRO A 13 -11.69 -10.89 -2.70
CA PRO A 13 -11.34 -10.04 -3.85
C PRO A 13 -12.15 -8.74 -3.87
N GLY A 14 -11.55 -7.67 -4.39
CA GLY A 14 -12.24 -6.41 -4.57
C GLY A 14 -11.33 -5.20 -4.39
N LYS A 15 -11.96 -4.03 -4.19
CA LYS A 15 -11.24 -2.78 -3.97
C LYS A 15 -10.64 -2.77 -2.56
N ILE A 16 -9.32 -2.70 -2.46
CA ILE A 16 -8.56 -2.59 -1.21
C ILE A 16 -8.03 -1.16 -1.10
N ALA A 17 -8.25 -0.50 0.04
CA ALA A 17 -7.80 0.88 0.27
C ALA A 17 -6.68 0.96 1.30
N PHE A 18 -5.85 1.98 1.09
CA PHE A 18 -4.69 2.26 1.91
C PHE A 18 -4.63 3.76 2.22
N ARG A 19 -3.97 4.09 3.33
CA ARG A 19 -3.64 5.48 3.67
C ARG A 19 -2.14 5.64 3.92
N LEU A 20 -1.58 6.70 3.38
CA LEU A 20 -0.24 7.21 3.72
C LEU A 20 -0.38 8.46 4.56
N ASN A 21 0.49 8.62 5.55
CA ASN A 21 0.56 9.85 6.33
C ASN A 21 0.98 11.08 5.50
N SER A 22 1.79 10.87 4.45
CA SER A 22 2.16 11.89 3.45
C SER A 22 2.71 11.19 2.20
N ILE A 23 2.50 11.79 1.03
CA ILE A 23 2.96 11.24 -0.26
C ILE A 23 4.34 11.77 -0.70
N ALA A 24 4.88 12.76 0.00
CA ALA A 24 6.11 13.44 -0.42
C ALA A 24 7.32 12.48 -0.44
N GLY A 25 7.94 12.36 -1.61
CA GLY A 25 9.11 11.49 -1.79
C GLY A 25 8.79 9.99 -1.80
N LEU A 26 7.53 9.61 -2.00
CA LEU A 26 7.11 8.21 -2.06
C LEU A 26 6.68 7.81 -3.48
N GLU A 27 6.96 6.56 -3.83
CA GLU A 27 6.32 5.85 -4.94
C GLU A 27 5.86 4.49 -4.42
N VAL A 28 4.60 4.12 -4.69
CA VAL A 28 4.03 2.84 -4.27
C VAL A 28 3.79 1.94 -5.47
N ARG A 29 4.16 0.68 -5.33
CA ARG A 29 3.85 -0.39 -6.28
C ARG A 29 3.13 -1.53 -5.57
N ILE A 30 2.10 -2.08 -6.20
CA ILE A 30 1.46 -3.33 -5.79
C ILE A 30 1.80 -4.37 -6.86
N ASP A 31 2.43 -5.47 -6.45
CA ASP A 31 2.95 -6.52 -7.34
C ASP A 31 3.85 -5.99 -8.47
N GLY A 32 4.60 -4.93 -8.16
CA GLY A 32 5.49 -4.27 -9.12
C GLY A 32 4.79 -3.26 -10.04
N ILE A 33 3.47 -3.15 -10.00
CA ILE A 33 2.71 -2.19 -10.79
C ILE A 33 2.60 -0.86 -10.02
N PRO A 34 3.06 0.28 -10.58
CA PRO A 34 2.89 1.59 -9.95
C PRO A 34 1.43 1.94 -9.74
N VAL A 35 1.13 2.51 -8.57
CA VAL A 35 -0.20 3.04 -8.24
C VAL A 35 -0.16 4.56 -8.31
N GLU A 36 -1.24 5.16 -8.82
CA GLU A 36 -1.42 6.61 -8.75
C GLU A 36 -1.55 7.03 -7.27
N LEU A 37 -0.59 7.82 -6.81
CA LEU A 37 -0.41 8.08 -5.39
C LEU A 37 -1.25 9.28 -4.92
N ALA A 38 -2.10 9.02 -3.94
CA ALA A 38 -2.79 10.02 -3.13
C ALA A 38 -2.63 9.64 -1.65
N ALA A 39 -2.95 10.57 -0.73
CA ALA A 39 -2.88 10.28 0.70
C ALA A 39 -3.76 9.08 1.09
N GLU A 40 -4.91 8.94 0.44
CA GLU A 40 -5.70 7.72 0.41
C GLU A 40 -5.78 7.22 -1.02
N PHE A 41 -5.45 5.96 -1.23
CA PHE A 41 -5.45 5.34 -2.56
C PHE A 41 -5.98 3.91 -2.47
N SER A 42 -6.27 3.31 -3.62
CA SER A 42 -6.86 1.98 -3.67
C SER A 42 -6.51 1.25 -4.95
N SER A 43 -6.51 -0.07 -4.89
CA SER A 43 -6.42 -0.95 -6.06
C SER A 43 -7.46 -2.05 -5.97
N THR A 44 -7.97 -2.51 -7.11
CA THR A 44 -8.76 -3.75 -7.17
C THR A 44 -7.79 -4.91 -7.20
N LEU A 45 -7.90 -5.82 -6.23
CA LEU A 45 -7.01 -6.98 -6.07
C LEU A 45 -7.82 -8.27 -6.05
N ASP A 46 -7.24 -9.32 -6.62
CA ASP A 46 -7.77 -10.67 -6.54
C ASP A 46 -7.48 -11.29 -5.16
N ALA A 47 -8.00 -12.50 -4.89
CA ALA A 47 -7.66 -13.21 -3.65
C ALA A 47 -6.21 -13.73 -3.70
N GLY A 48 -5.52 -13.66 -2.57
CA GLY A 48 -4.16 -14.18 -2.41
C GLY A 48 -3.18 -13.17 -1.83
N LEU A 49 -1.89 -13.51 -1.93
CA LEU A 49 -0.81 -12.66 -1.42
C LEU A 49 -0.43 -11.59 -2.43
N HIS A 50 -0.41 -10.35 -1.98
CA HIS A 50 0.03 -9.19 -2.75
C HIS A 50 1.17 -8.48 -2.02
N MET A 51 2.20 -8.12 -2.78
CA MET A 51 3.36 -7.41 -2.25
C MET A 51 3.22 -5.92 -2.48
N ILE A 52 3.30 -5.14 -1.41
CA ILE A 52 3.34 -3.69 -1.45
C ILE A 52 4.80 -3.26 -1.31
N THR A 53 5.30 -2.50 -2.28
CA THR A 53 6.63 -1.89 -2.24
C THR A 53 6.51 -0.37 -2.22
N VAL A 54 7.12 0.25 -1.23
CA VAL A 54 7.26 1.71 -1.14
C VAL A 54 8.72 2.07 -1.43
N THR A 55 8.95 2.87 -2.47
CA THR A 55 10.24 3.50 -2.73
C THR A 55 10.28 4.83 -2.00
N ILE A 56 11.38 5.11 -1.32
CA ILE A 56 11.55 6.30 -0.49
C ILE A 56 12.72 7.13 -1.02
N ASP A 57 12.39 8.31 -1.54
CA ASP A 57 13.35 9.36 -1.85
C ASP A 57 13.69 10.12 -0.56
N SER A 58 14.79 9.70 0.08
CA SER A 58 15.28 10.28 1.34
C SER A 58 15.70 11.74 1.23
N ALA A 59 15.85 12.29 0.03
CA ALA A 59 16.11 13.72 -0.15
C ALA A 59 14.82 14.57 -0.01
N LYS A 60 13.64 13.94 -0.18
CA LYS A 60 12.33 14.60 -0.11
C LYS A 60 11.50 14.18 1.10
N ARG A 61 11.76 13.00 1.65
CA ARG A 61 11.01 12.45 2.78
C ARG A 61 11.63 12.91 4.10
N THR A 62 10.88 13.71 4.86
CA THR A 62 11.28 14.18 6.19
C THR A 62 10.56 13.47 7.33
N ASP A 63 9.38 12.90 7.09
CA ASP A 63 8.57 12.24 8.12
C ASP A 63 8.68 10.71 8.03
N PRO A 64 8.41 9.98 9.12
CA PRO A 64 8.37 8.51 9.11
C PRO A 64 7.38 7.97 8.08
N LEU A 65 7.69 6.82 7.47
CA LEU A 65 6.74 6.12 6.62
C LEU A 65 5.67 5.44 7.48
N GLN A 66 4.41 5.76 7.21
CA GLN A 66 3.25 5.06 7.75
C GLN A 66 2.32 4.70 6.59
N LEU A 67 2.03 3.41 6.45
CA LEU A 67 1.06 2.86 5.52
C LEU A 67 0.01 2.09 6.33
N GLU A 68 -1.24 2.47 6.18
CA GLU A 68 -2.38 1.81 6.81
C GLU A 68 -3.19 1.05 5.76
N LEU A 69 -3.72 -0.10 6.15
CA LEU A 69 -4.78 -0.79 5.44
C LEU A 69 -6.12 -0.30 6.01
N LEU A 70 -7.04 0.12 5.13
CA LEU A 70 -8.33 0.66 5.54
C LEU A 70 -9.46 -0.35 5.28
N ASP A 71 -10.43 -0.41 6.19
CA ASP A 71 -11.68 -1.12 5.97
C ASP A 71 -12.58 -0.35 5.00
N LEU A 72 -13.15 -1.05 4.02
CA LEU A 72 -14.12 -0.51 3.07
C LEU A 72 -15.40 -1.34 3.11
N ALA A 73 -16.52 -0.74 3.49
CA ALA A 73 -17.80 -1.44 3.68
C ALA A 73 -18.31 -2.22 2.44
N ALA A 74 -17.92 -1.81 1.23
CA ALA A 74 -18.24 -2.49 -0.03
C ALA A 74 -16.97 -2.87 -0.84
N GLY A 75 -15.82 -2.94 -0.18
CA GLY A 75 -14.54 -3.33 -0.77
C GLY A 75 -14.24 -4.82 -0.63
N GLY A 76 -13.02 -5.19 -1.01
CA GLY A 76 -12.46 -6.49 -0.63
C GLY A 76 -11.98 -6.48 0.82
N ASN A 77 -11.58 -7.65 1.32
CA ASN A 77 -10.99 -7.81 2.65
C ASN A 77 -9.54 -8.25 2.52
N ALA A 78 -8.66 -7.65 3.31
CA ALA A 78 -7.27 -8.04 3.37
C ALA A 78 -6.75 -7.94 4.81
N GLU A 79 -5.65 -8.64 5.08
CA GLU A 79 -4.94 -8.60 6.35
C GLU A 79 -3.45 -8.39 6.10
N LEU A 80 -2.77 -7.64 6.97
CA LEU A 80 -1.32 -7.54 6.94
C LEU A 80 -0.71 -8.87 7.36
N VAL A 81 0.24 -9.35 6.57
CA VAL A 81 0.96 -10.58 6.90
C VAL A 81 2.17 -10.21 7.74
N ASN A 82 2.27 -10.78 8.94
CA ASN A 82 3.46 -10.69 9.78
C ASN A 82 4.27 -11.98 9.62
N ARG A 83 5.44 -11.89 8.99
CA ARG A 83 6.37 -13.03 8.80
C ARG A 83 7.62 -12.86 9.62
#